data_AF-A0A950IWT5-F1
#
_entry.id   AF-A0A950IWT5-F1
#
_cell.length_a   1.000
_cell.length_b   1.000
_cell.length_c   1.000
_cell.angle_alpha   90.00
_cell.angle_beta   90.00
_cell.angle_gamma   90.00
#
_symmetry.space_group_name_H-M   'P 1'
#
loop_
_entity.id
_entity.type
_entity.pdbx_description
1 polymer ?
#
loop_
_entity_poly.entity_id
_entity_poly.type
_entity_poly.pdbx_seq_one_letter_code
_entity_poly.pdbx_strand_id
1 'polypeptide(L)'
;MNYTVQRYAATRPWTRRVGQLYAQAVQLETAEQEVADLTRRELERAAQVYPAAALRIESEQQLARAFGLFCRHGRLVAHLEDGLTQALAHTRVPAHLPERLCLPADAFYLHIADRECGGALLMQHADDGAVELLLMRGDFSRAGTDWLTDAGDTLSLSLSYPGELSTVVAGVEAAWQPLLLAVLNTLALMTQPRLQLVRGWEAAAPEPALALAMHPSCAKSRQKGRSQLLKAGYQEVSYCRMDGVSLSMSDYASQGYWRRQALNDAQGGSRLVWVMPR
;
A
#
# COMPACT_ATOMS: atom_id res chain seq x y z
N MET A 1 12.30 -4.48 -10.91
CA MET A 1 12.09 -3.89 -9.58
C MET A 1 11.09 -4.77 -8.83
N ASN A 2 11.39 -5.17 -7.58
CA ASN A 2 10.51 -6.02 -6.77
C ASN A 2 10.01 -5.23 -5.55
N TYR A 3 8.69 -5.02 -5.47
CA TYR A 3 8.05 -4.30 -4.36
C TYR A 3 8.15 -5.09 -3.04
N THR A 4 8.15 -4.42 -1.88
CA THR A 4 8.27 -5.08 -0.57
C THR A 4 7.17 -6.13 -0.37
N VAL A 5 5.93 -5.84 -0.77
CA VAL A 5 4.78 -6.77 -0.75
C VAL A 5 5.01 -8.01 -1.62
N GLN A 6 5.74 -7.89 -2.74
CA GLN A 6 6.09 -9.03 -3.58
C GLN A 6 7.21 -9.86 -2.95
N ARG A 7 8.17 -9.21 -2.30
CA ARG A 7 9.23 -9.91 -1.56
C ARG A 7 8.69 -10.64 -0.35
N TYR A 8 7.72 -10.06 0.36
CA TYR A 8 6.93 -10.75 1.38
C TYR A 8 6.29 -12.01 0.80
N ALA A 9 5.58 -11.88 -0.33
CA ALA A 9 4.92 -13.00 -0.99
C ALA A 9 5.89 -14.12 -1.39
N ALA A 10 7.09 -13.77 -1.85
CA ALA A 10 8.12 -14.71 -2.29
C ALA A 10 8.85 -15.43 -1.14
N THR A 11 8.89 -14.83 0.05
CA THR A 11 9.69 -15.35 1.18
C THR A 11 8.87 -16.12 2.20
N ARG A 12 7.59 -15.78 2.40
CA ARG A 12 6.76 -16.48 3.38
C ARG A 12 6.04 -17.71 2.79
N PRO A 13 6.08 -18.87 3.48
CA PRO A 13 5.53 -20.12 2.94
C PRO A 13 3.99 -20.13 2.85
N TRP A 14 3.30 -19.34 3.67
CA TRP A 14 1.83 -19.31 3.73
C TRP A 14 1.15 -18.39 2.72
N THR A 15 1.87 -17.47 2.07
CA THR A 15 1.28 -16.39 1.25
C THR A 15 0.35 -16.90 0.16
N ARG A 16 0.71 -18.02 -0.49
CA ARG A 16 -0.14 -18.67 -1.48
C ARG A 16 -1.48 -19.12 -0.89
N ARG A 17 -1.47 -19.72 0.30
CA ARG A 17 -2.68 -20.20 0.98
C ARG A 17 -3.52 -19.03 1.48
N VAL A 18 -2.90 -18.01 2.08
CA VAL A 18 -3.56 -16.76 2.48
C VAL A 18 -4.33 -16.14 1.31
N GLY A 19 -3.67 -15.98 0.16
CA GLY A 19 -4.32 -15.44 -1.04
C GLY A 19 -5.48 -16.29 -1.56
N GLN A 20 -5.48 -17.60 -1.33
CA GLN A 20 -6.61 -18.48 -1.68
C GLN A 20 -7.78 -18.31 -0.72
N LEU A 21 -7.51 -18.29 0.59
CA LEU A 21 -8.52 -18.13 1.63
C LEU A 21 -9.33 -16.85 1.42
N TYR A 22 -8.65 -15.71 1.27
CA TYR A 22 -9.31 -14.42 1.06
C TYR A 22 -10.07 -14.30 -0.27
N ALA A 23 -9.61 -14.99 -1.32
CA ALA A 23 -10.27 -15.00 -2.62
C ALA A 23 -11.52 -15.89 -2.67
N GLN A 24 -11.61 -16.89 -1.80
CA GLN A 24 -12.71 -17.86 -1.75
C GLN A 24 -13.72 -17.57 -0.63
N ALA A 25 -13.32 -16.76 0.35
CA ALA A 25 -14.13 -16.50 1.53
C ALA A 25 -15.37 -15.66 1.25
N VAL A 26 -16.52 -16.24 1.58
CA VAL A 26 -17.82 -15.55 1.59
C VAL A 26 -17.88 -14.56 2.75
N GLN A 27 -17.43 -14.97 3.94
CA GLN A 27 -17.31 -14.15 5.14
C GLN A 27 -15.85 -13.81 5.42
N LEU A 28 -15.56 -12.54 5.65
CA LEU A 28 -14.19 -12.05 5.80
C LEU A 28 -13.56 -12.54 7.10
N GLU A 29 -14.35 -12.58 8.16
CA GLU A 29 -13.96 -12.95 9.52
C GLU A 29 -13.46 -14.40 9.57
N THR A 30 -14.08 -15.30 8.81
CA THR A 30 -13.62 -16.70 8.69
C THR A 30 -12.22 -16.77 8.07
N ALA A 31 -11.98 -15.98 7.02
CA ALA A 31 -10.67 -15.96 6.37
C ALA A 31 -9.59 -15.40 7.30
N GLU A 32 -9.91 -14.35 8.06
CA GLU A 32 -9.01 -13.75 9.04
C GLU A 32 -8.61 -14.75 10.12
N GLN A 33 -9.59 -15.46 10.70
CA GLN A 33 -9.33 -16.49 11.72
C GLN A 33 -8.48 -17.64 11.17
N GLU A 34 -8.82 -18.18 9.99
CA GLU A 34 -8.04 -19.26 9.38
C GLU A 34 -6.60 -18.84 9.06
N VAL A 35 -6.39 -17.59 8.63
CA VAL A 35 -5.05 -17.05 8.35
C VAL A 35 -4.26 -16.81 9.64
N ALA A 36 -4.90 -16.31 10.69
CA ALA A 36 -4.27 -16.15 12.00
C ALA A 36 -3.80 -17.51 12.56
N ASP A 37 -4.63 -18.54 12.42
CA ASP A 37 -4.31 -19.91 12.85
C ASP A 37 -3.22 -20.56 12.01
N LEU A 38 -3.24 -20.35 10.70
CA LEU A 38 -2.22 -20.87 9.78
C LEU A 38 -0.84 -20.29 10.12
N THR A 39 -0.75 -18.96 10.20
CA THR A 39 0.51 -18.25 10.45
C THR A 39 1.10 -18.59 11.82
N ARG A 40 0.26 -18.58 12.87
CA ARG A 40 0.66 -18.98 14.22
C ARG A 40 1.24 -20.39 14.26
N ARG A 41 0.53 -21.39 13.73
CA ARG A 41 1.01 -22.79 13.75
C ARG A 41 2.33 -22.98 13.01
N GLU A 42 2.52 -22.31 11.88
CA GLU A 42 3.77 -22.41 11.12
C GLU A 42 4.93 -21.73 11.85
N LEU A 43 4.69 -20.59 12.50
CA LEU A 43 5.73 -19.90 13.29
C LEU A 43 6.05 -20.61 14.60
N GLU A 44 5.05 -21.19 15.30
CA GLU A 44 5.27 -22.03 16.48
C GLU A 44 6.09 -23.28 16.14
N ARG A 45 5.83 -23.90 14.97
CA ARG A 45 6.65 -25.00 14.47
C ARG A 45 8.08 -24.52 14.17
N ALA A 46 8.24 -23.39 13.48
CA ALA A 46 9.56 -22.83 13.18
C ALA A 46 10.32 -22.45 14.45
N ALA A 47 9.63 -22.00 15.50
CA ALA A 47 10.21 -21.61 16.78
C ALA A 47 10.93 -22.75 17.52
N GLN A 48 10.63 -24.01 17.19
CA GLN A 48 11.35 -25.17 17.71
C GLN A 48 12.82 -25.20 17.27
N VAL A 49 13.14 -24.56 16.14
CA VAL A 49 14.49 -24.48 15.56
C VAL A 49 15.02 -23.04 15.60
N TYR A 50 14.14 -22.05 15.44
CA TYR A 50 14.46 -20.63 15.39
C TYR A 50 13.68 -19.87 16.47
N PRO A 51 14.17 -19.77 17.72
CA PRO A 51 13.41 -19.20 18.83
C PRO A 51 12.86 -17.78 18.57
N ALA A 52 13.56 -16.98 17.76
CA ALA A 52 13.12 -15.64 17.35
C ALA A 52 11.79 -15.63 16.57
N ALA A 53 11.39 -16.74 15.94
CA ALA A 53 10.13 -16.86 15.21
C ALA A 53 8.90 -16.67 16.11
N ALA A 54 8.97 -17.07 17.38
CA ALA A 54 7.86 -16.91 18.32
C ALA A 54 7.54 -15.43 18.61
N LEU A 55 8.56 -14.58 18.65
CA LEU A 55 8.41 -13.13 18.90
C LEU A 55 7.72 -12.39 17.75
N ARG A 56 7.46 -13.07 16.63
CA ARG A 56 6.99 -12.48 15.38
C ARG A 56 5.59 -12.91 14.99
N ILE A 57 4.96 -13.76 15.79
CA ILE A 57 3.64 -14.31 15.49
C ILE A 57 2.64 -13.19 15.21
N GLU A 58 2.60 -12.17 16.08
CA GLU A 58 1.67 -11.06 15.95
C GLU A 58 1.94 -10.20 14.68
N SER A 59 3.19 -9.81 14.44
CA SER A 59 3.53 -8.96 13.28
C SER A 59 3.33 -9.70 11.95
N GLU A 60 3.67 -10.98 11.88
CA GLU A 60 3.45 -11.81 10.69
C GLU A 60 1.96 -12.14 10.49
N GLN A 61 1.16 -12.24 11.56
CA GLN A 61 -0.30 -12.32 11.47
C GLN A 61 -0.90 -11.05 10.85
N GLN A 62 -0.46 -9.87 11.30
CA GLN A 62 -0.90 -8.58 10.74
C GLN A 62 -0.50 -8.47 9.25
N LEU A 63 0.73 -8.84 8.89
CA LEU A 63 1.20 -8.90 7.51
C LEU A 63 0.38 -9.87 6.66
N ALA A 64 0.06 -11.05 7.18
CA ALA A 64 -0.75 -12.03 6.46
C ALA A 64 -2.18 -11.56 6.25
N ARG A 65 -2.80 -10.92 7.26
CA ARG A 65 -4.11 -10.29 7.12
C ARG A 65 -4.10 -9.21 6.04
N ALA A 66 -3.17 -8.26 6.15
CA ALA A 66 -3.04 -7.16 5.19
C ALA A 66 -2.77 -7.66 3.76
N PHE A 67 -1.91 -8.67 3.61
CA PHE A 67 -1.66 -9.32 2.32
C PHE A 67 -2.87 -10.07 1.77
N GLY A 68 -3.66 -10.69 2.65
CA GLY A 68 -4.93 -11.34 2.30
C GLY A 68 -5.94 -10.35 1.72
N LEU A 69 -6.15 -9.21 2.39
CA LEU A 69 -6.98 -8.11 1.92
C LEU A 69 -6.45 -7.56 0.58
N PHE A 70 -5.15 -7.30 0.48
CA PHE A 70 -4.51 -6.93 -0.79
C PHE A 70 -4.79 -7.94 -1.92
N CYS A 71 -4.77 -9.25 -1.64
CA CYS A 71 -5.13 -10.28 -2.61
C CYS A 71 -6.61 -10.23 -3.00
N ARG A 72 -7.52 -10.05 -2.04
CA ARG A 72 -8.97 -9.95 -2.23
C ARG A 72 -9.33 -8.77 -3.14
N HIS A 73 -8.68 -7.63 -2.93
CA HIS A 73 -8.88 -6.40 -3.71
C HIS A 73 -8.02 -6.32 -4.98
N GLY A 74 -7.54 -7.48 -5.47
CA GLY A 74 -6.98 -7.59 -6.81
C GLY A 74 -5.48 -7.32 -6.93
N ARG A 75 -4.74 -7.24 -5.81
CA ARG A 75 -3.29 -7.02 -5.75
C ARG A 75 -2.83 -5.70 -6.36
N LEU A 76 -3.64 -4.66 -6.21
CA LEU A 76 -3.35 -3.33 -6.76
C LEU A 76 -2.11 -2.73 -6.10
N VAL A 77 -1.09 -2.44 -6.89
CA VAL A 77 0.07 -1.64 -6.47
C VAL A 77 -0.10 -0.22 -7.01
N ALA A 78 -0.17 0.77 -6.12
CA ALA A 78 -0.09 2.19 -6.46
C ALA A 78 1.36 2.64 -6.34
N HIS A 79 1.94 3.17 -7.41
CA HIS A 79 3.34 3.61 -7.47
C HIS A 79 3.37 5.12 -7.74
N LEU A 80 4.01 5.91 -6.89
CA LEU A 80 4.24 7.33 -7.19
C LEU A 80 5.45 7.50 -8.08
N GLU A 81 5.28 8.22 -9.19
CA GLU A 81 6.42 8.55 -10.04
C GLU A 81 7.44 9.42 -9.30
N ASP A 82 8.70 9.34 -9.72
CA ASP A 82 9.84 9.95 -9.03
C ASP A 82 9.64 11.47 -8.80
N GLY A 83 9.18 12.21 -9.81
CA GLY A 83 8.93 13.65 -9.68
C GLY A 83 7.86 13.99 -8.63
N LEU A 84 6.80 13.18 -8.54
CA LEU A 84 5.78 13.32 -7.51
C LEU A 84 6.31 12.98 -6.13
N THR A 85 7.07 11.89 -6.02
CA THR A 85 7.72 11.51 -4.75
C THR A 85 8.63 12.63 -4.25
N GLN A 86 9.44 13.21 -5.14
CA GLN A 86 10.33 14.33 -4.82
C GLN A 86 9.54 15.59 -4.39
N ALA A 87 8.50 15.95 -5.13
CA ALA A 87 7.67 17.11 -4.79
C ALA A 87 6.97 16.95 -3.43
N LEU A 88 6.47 15.74 -3.12
CA LEU A 88 5.85 15.45 -1.83
C LEU A 88 6.86 15.40 -0.68
N ALA A 89 8.08 14.93 -0.91
CA ALA A 89 9.15 15.01 0.09
C ALA A 89 9.48 16.47 0.44
N HIS A 90 9.32 17.40 -0.50
CA HIS A 90 9.43 18.85 -0.27
C HIS A 90 8.09 19.53 0.09
N THR A 91 7.10 18.77 0.57
CA THR A 91 5.78 19.27 0.99
C THR A 91 5.53 18.96 2.47
N ARG A 92 5.05 19.95 3.24
CA ARG A 92 4.63 19.71 4.63
C ARG A 92 3.46 18.72 4.67
N VAL A 93 3.50 17.78 5.61
CA VAL A 93 2.38 16.85 5.84
C VAL A 93 1.12 17.64 6.24
N PRO A 94 -0.07 17.23 5.75
CA PRO A 94 -1.31 17.88 6.13
C PRO A 94 -1.55 17.75 7.64
N ALA A 95 -2.14 18.76 8.26
CA ALA A 95 -2.49 18.68 9.69
C ALA A 95 -3.62 17.66 9.95
N HIS A 96 -4.48 17.43 8.96
CA HIS A 96 -5.62 16.53 9.03
C HIS A 96 -5.76 15.72 7.75
N LEU A 97 -6.28 14.51 7.85
CA LEU A 97 -6.79 13.80 6.67
C LEU A 97 -8.05 14.49 6.12
N PRO A 98 -8.30 14.42 4.79
CA PRO A 98 -9.51 14.96 4.20
C PRO A 98 -10.74 14.18 4.68
N GLU A 99 -11.92 14.79 4.61
CA GLU A 99 -13.17 14.17 5.09
C GLU A 99 -13.60 12.95 4.27
N ARG A 100 -13.08 12.80 3.05
CA ARG A 100 -13.30 11.64 2.20
C ARG A 100 -11.98 11.22 1.58
N LEU A 101 -11.67 9.93 1.68
CA LEU A 101 -10.58 9.30 0.96
C LEU A 101 -11.14 8.58 -0.27
N CYS A 102 -10.78 9.07 -1.46
CA CYS A 102 -11.06 8.39 -2.72
C CYS A 102 -9.88 7.47 -3.06
N LEU A 103 -9.85 6.28 -2.47
CA LEU A 103 -8.79 5.31 -2.69
C LEU A 103 -9.08 4.44 -3.93
N PRO A 104 -8.04 3.90 -4.60
CA PRO A 104 -8.23 3.09 -5.79
C PRO A 104 -8.86 1.71 -5.54
N ALA A 105 -8.81 1.24 -4.29
CA ALA A 105 -9.47 0.05 -3.79
C ALA A 105 -9.51 0.10 -2.26
N ASP A 106 -10.38 -0.68 -1.62
CA ASP A 106 -10.44 -0.76 -0.15
C ASP A 106 -9.16 -1.36 0.45
N ALA A 107 -8.40 -2.15 -0.31
CA ALA A 107 -7.06 -2.54 0.09
C ALA A 107 -6.09 -2.55 -1.09
N PHE A 108 -4.91 -1.97 -0.90
CA PHE A 108 -3.86 -1.90 -1.91
C PHE A 108 -2.49 -1.70 -1.28
N TYR A 109 -1.43 -1.90 -2.08
CA TYR A 109 -0.08 -1.57 -1.66
C TYR A 109 0.35 -0.25 -2.28
N LEU A 110 0.73 0.71 -1.45
CA LEU A 110 1.35 1.97 -1.87
C LEU A 110 2.87 1.82 -1.84
N HIS A 111 3.51 2.07 -2.97
CA HIS A 111 4.95 2.19 -3.06
C HIS A 111 5.40 3.65 -3.08
N ILE A 112 6.38 3.96 -2.24
CA ILE A 112 7.10 5.23 -2.27
C ILE A 112 8.39 5.01 -3.04
N ALA A 113 8.54 5.70 -4.18
CA ALA A 113 9.70 5.61 -5.06
C ALA A 113 10.90 6.38 -4.47
N ASP A 114 11.43 5.84 -3.37
CA ASP A 114 12.74 6.18 -2.85
C ASP A 114 13.39 4.87 -2.39
N ARG A 115 14.67 4.67 -2.72
CA ARG A 115 15.37 3.39 -2.57
C ARG A 115 15.41 2.90 -1.14
N GLU A 116 15.22 3.79 -0.17
CA GLU A 116 15.29 3.48 1.26
C GLU A 116 13.92 3.40 1.93
N CYS A 117 12.89 4.09 1.42
CA CYS A 117 11.64 4.25 2.15
C CYS A 117 10.75 3.01 2.16
N GLY A 118 10.58 2.29 1.05
CA GLY A 118 9.71 1.11 0.99
C GLY A 118 8.26 1.40 0.60
N GLY A 119 7.31 1.19 1.51
CA GLY A 119 5.89 1.46 1.23
C GLY A 119 4.94 1.00 2.33
N ALA A 120 3.65 0.96 2.03
CA ALA A 120 2.60 0.59 2.98
C ALA A 120 1.53 -0.28 2.34
N LEU A 121 1.03 -1.27 3.08
CA LEU A 121 -0.29 -1.84 2.80
C LEU A 121 -1.33 -0.93 3.45
N LEU A 122 -2.35 -0.54 2.68
CA LEU A 122 -3.44 0.29 3.14
C LEU A 122 -4.72 -0.52 3.10
N MET A 123 -5.53 -0.41 4.16
CA MET A 123 -6.84 -1.05 4.29
C MET A 123 -7.86 -0.02 4.79
N GLN A 124 -8.85 0.29 3.98
CA GLN A 124 -9.88 1.27 4.27
C GLN A 124 -11.09 0.60 4.93
N HIS A 125 -11.49 1.16 6.06
CA HIS A 125 -12.72 0.84 6.78
C HIS A 125 -13.66 2.03 6.60
N ALA A 126 -14.35 2.05 5.44
CA ALA A 126 -15.14 3.21 5.02
C ALA A 126 -16.28 3.52 6.00
N ASP A 127 -16.93 2.48 6.53
CA ASP A 127 -18.05 2.60 7.49
C ASP A 127 -17.61 3.26 8.81
N ASP A 128 -16.35 3.04 9.20
CA ASP A 128 -15.76 3.57 10.44
C ASP A 128 -14.99 4.89 10.22
N GLY A 129 -14.88 5.36 8.98
CA GLY A 129 -14.05 6.51 8.63
C GLY A 129 -12.58 6.29 9.03
N ALA A 130 -12.05 5.08 8.83
CA ALA A 130 -10.69 4.73 9.24
C ALA A 130 -9.88 4.08 8.11
N VAL A 131 -8.57 4.27 8.15
CA VAL A 131 -7.61 3.56 7.29
C VAL A 131 -6.50 2.98 8.16
N GLU A 132 -6.32 1.67 8.05
CA GLU A 132 -5.19 0.97 8.64
C GLU A 132 -4.01 1.03 7.67
N LEU A 133 -2.83 1.31 8.21
CA LEU A 133 -1.57 1.34 7.50
C LEU A 133 -0.64 0.29 8.11
N LEU A 134 -0.08 -0.57 7.27
CA LEU A 134 1.03 -1.43 7.64
C LEU A 134 2.26 -1.04 6.83
N LEU A 135 3.14 -0.25 7.46
CA LEU A 135 4.36 0.25 6.87
C LEU A 135 5.40 -0.87 6.76
N MET A 136 6.11 -0.91 5.63
CA MET A 136 7.14 -1.90 5.32
C MET A 136 8.38 -1.17 4.78
N ARG A 137 9.54 -1.37 5.43
CA ARG A 137 10.79 -0.72 5.01
C ARG A 137 11.28 -1.17 3.64
N GLY A 138 12.09 -0.34 3.00
CA GLY A 138 12.64 -0.60 1.65
C GLY A 138 13.51 -1.85 1.55
N ASP A 139 14.11 -2.29 2.66
CA ASP A 139 14.93 -3.49 2.80
C ASP A 139 14.16 -4.74 3.26
N PHE A 140 12.87 -4.61 3.61
CA PHE A 140 12.05 -5.71 4.09
C PHE A 140 12.12 -6.93 3.14
N SER A 141 12.50 -8.09 3.69
CA SER A 141 12.60 -9.37 2.97
C SER A 141 13.47 -9.31 1.71
N ARG A 142 14.60 -8.60 1.76
CA ARG A 142 15.58 -8.60 0.67
C ARG A 142 16.14 -10.01 0.39
N ALA A 143 16.60 -10.21 -0.84
CA ALA A 143 17.19 -11.50 -1.23
C ALA A 143 18.43 -11.79 -0.38
N GLY A 144 18.54 -13.02 0.13
CA GLY A 144 19.62 -13.44 1.02
C GLY A 144 19.36 -13.19 2.51
N THR A 145 18.29 -12.45 2.86
CA THR A 145 17.85 -12.31 4.24
C THR A 145 17.16 -13.59 4.71
N ASP A 146 17.64 -14.14 5.84
CA ASP A 146 16.90 -15.19 6.53
C ASP A 146 15.73 -14.55 7.28
N TRP A 147 14.55 -14.68 6.67
CA TRP A 147 13.36 -14.03 7.16
C TRP A 147 12.87 -14.58 8.51
N LEU A 148 13.37 -15.73 9.00
CA LEU A 148 13.03 -16.25 10.32
C LEU A 148 13.86 -15.60 11.43
N THR A 149 15.05 -15.11 11.11
CA THR A 149 16.00 -14.53 12.08
C THR A 149 16.10 -13.01 11.98
N ASP A 150 15.88 -12.43 10.80
CA ASP A 150 15.86 -10.98 10.60
C ASP A 150 14.47 -10.43 10.88
N ALA A 151 14.30 -9.74 12.02
CA ALA A 151 13.06 -9.11 12.40
C ALA A 151 12.70 -8.06 11.34
N GLY A 152 11.81 -8.44 10.43
CA GLY A 152 11.31 -7.52 9.42
C GLY A 152 10.60 -6.37 10.12
N ASP A 153 11.19 -5.18 10.05
CA ASP A 153 10.60 -3.96 10.56
C ASP A 153 9.30 -3.68 9.80
N THR A 154 8.19 -3.79 10.52
CA THR A 154 6.87 -3.33 10.09
C THR A 154 6.26 -2.49 11.20
N LEU A 155 5.45 -1.52 10.82
CA LEU A 155 4.74 -0.67 11.78
C LEU A 155 3.27 -0.58 11.37
N SER A 156 2.40 -1.01 12.28
CA SER A 156 0.94 -0.91 12.10
C SER A 156 0.41 0.36 12.75
N LEU A 157 -0.44 1.10 12.04
CA LEU A 157 -1.06 2.35 12.47
C LEU A 157 -2.52 2.36 12.01
N SER A 158 -3.38 3.00 12.80
CA SER A 158 -4.75 3.30 12.38
C SER A 158 -4.95 4.81 12.35
N LEU A 159 -5.53 5.30 11.25
CA LEU A 159 -5.81 6.72 11.04
C LEU A 159 -7.31 6.92 10.85
N SER A 160 -7.91 7.80 11.62
CA SER A 160 -9.29 8.26 11.40
C SER A 160 -9.33 9.40 10.38
N TYR A 161 -10.39 9.48 9.59
CA TYR A 161 -10.66 10.59 8.68
C TYR A 161 -12.14 11.03 8.73
N PRO A 162 -12.42 12.34 8.85
CA PRO A 162 -11.44 13.41 9.11
C PRO A 162 -10.81 13.24 10.50
N GLY A 163 -9.49 13.37 10.58
CA GLY A 163 -8.75 13.16 11.82
C GLY A 163 -7.44 13.93 11.83
N GLU A 164 -7.03 14.36 13.02
CA GLU A 164 -5.79 15.09 13.24
C GLU A 164 -4.59 14.14 13.16
N LEU A 165 -3.56 14.54 12.42
CA LEU A 165 -2.37 13.71 12.19
C LEU A 165 -1.23 13.98 13.19
N SER A 166 -1.27 15.08 13.93
CA SER A 166 -0.18 15.52 14.83
C SER A 166 0.15 14.47 15.89
N THR A 167 -0.87 13.93 16.58
CA THR A 167 -0.73 12.92 17.63
C THR A 167 -0.16 11.61 17.08
N VAL A 168 -0.63 11.18 15.90
CA VAL A 168 -0.13 9.95 15.27
C VAL A 168 1.33 10.11 14.88
N VAL A 169 1.68 11.22 14.22
CA VAL A 169 3.06 11.47 13.78
C VAL A 169 4.00 11.60 14.98
N ALA A 170 3.59 12.27 16.06
CA ALA A 170 4.39 12.42 17.26
C ALA A 170 4.60 11.11 18.03
N GLY A 171 3.64 10.18 17.96
CA GLY A 171 3.72 8.87 18.59
C GLY A 171 4.57 7.84 17.85
N VAL A 172 5.04 8.16 16.64
CA VAL A 172 5.82 7.25 15.80
C VAL A 172 7.31 7.53 15.92
N GLU A 173 8.08 6.45 16.12
CA GLU A 173 9.54 6.52 16.23
C GLU A 173 10.19 7.20 15.03
N ALA A 174 11.26 7.97 15.30
CA ALA A 174 11.94 8.78 14.29
C ALA A 174 12.36 8.00 13.04
N ALA A 175 12.74 6.73 13.20
CA ALA A 175 13.16 5.87 12.08
C ALA A 175 12.02 5.57 11.08
N TRP A 176 10.76 5.66 11.52
CA TRP A 176 9.58 5.43 10.69
C TRP A 176 8.98 6.70 10.11
N GLN A 177 9.33 7.86 10.67
CA GLN A 177 8.76 9.15 10.25
C GLN A 177 8.94 9.43 8.75
N PRO A 178 10.11 9.25 8.11
CA PRO A 178 10.24 9.53 6.69
C PRO A 178 9.23 8.78 5.81
N LEU A 179 9.05 7.47 6.06
CA LEU A 179 8.09 6.66 5.35
C LEU A 179 6.65 7.05 5.68
N LEU A 180 6.33 7.26 6.97
CA LEU A 180 4.99 7.67 7.38
C LEU A 180 4.59 9.00 6.73
N LEU A 181 5.46 10.01 6.76
CA LEU A 181 5.18 11.33 6.18
C LEU A 181 4.98 11.23 4.66
N ALA A 182 5.77 10.40 3.97
CA ALA A 182 5.59 10.14 2.54
C ALA A 182 4.25 9.47 2.24
N VAL A 183 3.85 8.47 3.04
CA VAL A 183 2.55 7.79 2.92
C VAL A 183 1.39 8.75 3.19
N LEU A 184 1.46 9.59 4.22
CA LEU A 184 0.42 10.57 4.56
C LEU A 184 0.25 11.63 3.47
N ASN A 185 1.36 12.18 2.96
CA ASN A 185 1.33 13.12 1.83
C ASN A 185 0.74 12.46 0.59
N THR A 186 1.07 11.20 0.34
CA THR A 186 0.52 10.44 -0.79
C THR A 186 -0.97 10.18 -0.65
N LEU A 187 -1.44 9.81 0.55
CA LEU A 187 -2.85 9.65 0.85
C LEU A 187 -3.64 10.93 0.56
N ALA A 188 -3.13 12.08 0.97
CA ALA A 188 -3.73 13.38 0.66
C ALA A 188 -3.65 13.73 -0.84
N LEU A 189 -2.60 13.28 -1.54
CA LEU A 189 -2.47 13.43 -2.99
C LEU A 189 -3.52 12.60 -3.73
N MET A 190 -3.85 11.40 -3.25
CA MET A 190 -4.86 10.51 -3.86
C MET A 190 -6.26 11.11 -3.88
N THR A 191 -6.54 12.11 -3.03
CA THR A 191 -7.82 12.82 -3.06
C THR A 191 -7.85 14.00 -4.04
N GLN A 192 -6.75 14.28 -4.74
CA GLN A 192 -6.70 15.38 -5.70
C GLN A 192 -7.38 14.97 -7.01
N PRO A 193 -8.31 15.78 -7.54
CA PRO A 193 -9.05 15.44 -8.77
C PRO A 193 -8.16 15.36 -10.03
N ARG A 194 -6.97 15.97 -9.97
CA ARG A 194 -6.00 15.96 -11.06
C ARG A 194 -5.07 14.75 -11.04
N LEU A 195 -5.10 13.94 -9.97
CA LEU A 195 -4.28 12.73 -9.91
C LEU A 195 -4.90 11.66 -10.80
N GLN A 196 -4.09 11.04 -11.64
CA GLN A 196 -4.49 9.93 -12.49
C GLN A 196 -3.81 8.65 -12.03
N LEU A 197 -4.54 7.54 -12.03
CA LEU A 197 -3.95 6.20 -11.90
C LEU A 197 -3.83 5.58 -13.30
N VAL A 198 -2.59 5.52 -13.79
CA VAL A 198 -2.28 5.02 -15.14
C VAL A 198 -1.72 3.62 -15.06
N ARG A 199 -2.38 2.67 -15.73
CA ARG A 199 -1.91 1.28 -15.84
C ARG A 199 -0.95 1.14 -17.02
N GLY A 200 0.24 1.73 -16.89
CA GLY A 200 1.24 1.79 -17.96
C GLY A 200 1.63 0.42 -18.55
N TRP A 201 1.46 -0.66 -17.79
CA TRP A 201 1.73 -2.03 -18.25
C TRP A 201 0.74 -2.52 -19.32
N GLU A 202 -0.49 -1.99 -19.39
CA GLU A 202 -1.51 -2.45 -20.33
C GLU A 202 -1.12 -2.15 -21.78
N ALA A 203 -0.49 -0.99 -22.04
CA ALA A 203 -0.11 -0.57 -23.38
C ALA A 203 0.98 -1.44 -24.03
N ALA A 204 1.83 -2.08 -23.22
CA ALA A 204 2.89 -2.96 -23.68
C ALA A 204 2.53 -4.45 -23.57
N ALA A 205 1.45 -4.79 -22.86
CA ALA A 205 1.07 -6.17 -22.59
C ALA A 205 0.57 -6.90 -23.85
N PRO A 206 0.84 -8.22 -24.01
CA PRO A 206 0.28 -9.01 -25.08
C PRO A 206 -1.26 -9.00 -25.05
N GLU A 207 -1.87 -8.51 -26.13
CA GLU A 207 -3.33 -8.30 -26.24
C GLU A 207 -4.18 -9.53 -25.86
N PRO A 208 -3.85 -10.78 -26.25
CA PRO A 208 -4.64 -11.94 -25.85
C PRO A 208 -4.62 -12.20 -24.34
N ALA A 209 -3.48 -11.94 -23.68
CA ALA A 209 -3.34 -12.12 -22.24
C ALA A 209 -4.02 -10.98 -21.47
N LEU A 210 -3.93 -9.74 -21.99
CA LEU A 210 -4.63 -8.58 -21.46
C LEU A 210 -6.16 -8.76 -21.54
N ALA A 211 -6.69 -9.19 -22.68
CA ALA A 211 -8.12 -9.45 -22.87
C ALA A 211 -8.64 -10.50 -21.87
N LEU A 212 -7.87 -11.56 -21.62
CA LEU A 212 -8.19 -12.55 -20.61
C LEU A 212 -8.12 -11.96 -19.19
N ALA A 213 -7.09 -11.19 -18.87
CA ALA A 213 -6.89 -10.56 -17.56
C ALA A 213 -8.02 -9.57 -17.23
N MET A 214 -8.53 -8.87 -18.25
CA MET A 214 -9.62 -7.91 -18.13
C MET A 214 -11.02 -8.49 -18.40
N HIS A 215 -11.14 -9.82 -18.48
CA HIS A 215 -12.41 -10.44 -18.79
C HIS A 215 -13.51 -10.01 -17.78
N PRO A 216 -14.67 -9.49 -18.24
CA PRO A 216 -15.63 -8.80 -17.38
C PRO A 216 -16.27 -9.71 -16.32
N SER A 217 -16.66 -10.92 -16.69
CA SER A 217 -17.43 -11.81 -15.82
C SER A 217 -16.71 -13.07 -15.32
N CYS A 218 -15.66 -13.55 -15.99
CA CYS A 218 -15.05 -14.84 -15.69
C CYS A 218 -13.76 -14.72 -14.86
N ALA A 219 -13.86 -15.00 -13.55
CA ALA A 219 -12.71 -14.98 -12.64
C ALA A 219 -11.58 -15.96 -13.05
N LYS A 220 -11.94 -17.14 -13.59
CA LYS A 220 -10.96 -18.12 -14.08
C LYS A 220 -10.18 -17.60 -15.29
N SER A 221 -10.85 -16.91 -16.22
CA SER A 221 -10.21 -16.25 -17.37
C SER A 221 -9.29 -15.13 -16.90
N ARG A 222 -9.74 -14.29 -15.97
CA ARG A 222 -8.90 -13.24 -15.36
C ARG A 222 -7.64 -13.80 -14.72
N GLN A 223 -7.77 -14.86 -13.92
CA GLN A 223 -6.63 -15.52 -13.29
C GLN A 223 -5.66 -16.10 -14.32
N LYS A 224 -6.18 -16.72 -15.39
CA LYS A 224 -5.35 -17.25 -16.49
C LYS A 224 -4.58 -16.13 -17.19
N GLY A 225 -5.25 -15.04 -17.58
CA GLY A 225 -4.61 -13.88 -18.22
C GLY A 225 -3.54 -13.27 -17.33
N ARG A 226 -3.85 -13.05 -16.04
CA ARG A 226 -2.88 -12.61 -15.02
C ARG A 226 -1.63 -13.48 -14.92
N SER A 227 -1.81 -14.79 -14.88
CA SER A 227 -0.67 -15.72 -14.86
C SER A 227 0.16 -15.67 -16.15
N GLN A 228 -0.47 -15.45 -17.31
CA GLN A 228 0.25 -15.30 -18.58
C GLN A 228 1.05 -13.99 -18.61
N LEU A 229 0.44 -12.88 -18.19
CA LEU A 229 1.11 -11.58 -18.07
C LEU A 229 2.31 -11.65 -17.12
N LEU A 230 2.13 -12.26 -15.95
CA LEU A 230 3.22 -12.42 -14.98
C LEU A 230 4.38 -13.25 -15.53
N LYS A 231 4.10 -14.35 -16.24
CA LYS A 231 5.12 -15.16 -16.91
C LYS A 231 5.86 -14.39 -18.01
N ALA A 232 5.19 -13.46 -18.67
CA ALA A 232 5.77 -12.58 -19.68
C ALA A 232 6.46 -11.34 -19.07
N GLY A 233 6.58 -11.24 -17.75
CA GLY A 233 7.28 -10.16 -17.06
C GLY A 233 6.43 -8.92 -16.76
N TYR A 234 5.13 -8.94 -17.06
CA TYR A 234 4.22 -7.83 -16.77
C TYR A 234 3.69 -7.91 -15.34
N GLN A 235 3.72 -6.78 -14.64
CA GLN A 235 3.17 -6.63 -13.30
C GLN A 235 2.04 -5.62 -13.32
N GLU A 236 0.92 -5.93 -12.66
CA GLU A 236 -0.25 -5.04 -12.57
C GLU A 236 0.03 -3.87 -11.60
N VAL A 237 0.82 -2.89 -12.05
CA VAL A 237 1.18 -1.68 -11.29
C VAL A 237 0.42 -0.48 -11.85
N SER A 238 -0.25 0.28 -10.98
CA SER A 238 -0.88 1.56 -11.33
C SER A 238 0.03 2.71 -10.91
N TYR A 239 0.40 3.56 -11.85
CA TYR A 239 1.24 4.73 -11.61
C TYR A 239 0.37 5.93 -11.27
N CYS A 240 0.63 6.57 -10.13
CA CYS A 240 0.04 7.84 -9.75
C CYS A 240 0.76 8.95 -10.52
N ARG A 241 0.03 9.66 -11.37
CA ARG A 241 0.55 10.72 -12.25
C ARG A 241 -0.21 12.02 -12.07
N MET A 242 0.51 13.14 -12.16
CA MET A 242 -0.09 14.46 -12.19
C MET A 242 0.77 15.39 -13.06
N ASP A 243 0.14 16.03 -14.04
CA ASP A 243 0.85 16.95 -14.94
C ASP A 243 1.30 18.23 -14.23
N GLY A 244 2.46 18.73 -14.63
CA GLY A 244 3.02 20.01 -14.17
C GLY A 244 3.88 19.92 -12.90
N VAL A 245 4.27 18.71 -12.49
CA VAL A 245 5.20 18.49 -11.37
C VAL A 245 6.63 18.44 -11.90
N SER A 246 7.55 19.16 -11.26
CA SER A 246 8.96 19.10 -11.66
C SER A 246 9.56 17.71 -11.35
N LEU A 247 10.48 17.28 -12.20
CA LEU A 247 11.22 16.04 -12.07
C LEU A 247 12.46 16.18 -11.17
N SER A 248 12.84 17.41 -10.78
CA SER A 248 14.04 17.68 -9.99
C SER A 248 13.76 18.47 -8.71
N MET A 249 14.28 17.98 -7.58
CA MET A 249 14.24 18.69 -6.29
C MET A 249 15.00 20.03 -6.30
N SER A 250 16.04 20.17 -7.14
CA SER A 250 16.85 21.41 -7.23
C SER A 250 16.04 22.64 -7.65
N ASP A 251 14.85 22.40 -8.18
CA ASP A 251 14.01 23.44 -8.77
C ASP A 251 13.09 24.08 -7.73
N TYR A 252 13.03 23.55 -6.50
CA TYR A 252 12.16 24.05 -5.45
C TYR A 252 12.87 25.07 -4.55
N ALA A 253 12.52 26.34 -4.69
CA ALA A 253 12.92 27.43 -3.80
C ALA A 253 12.07 27.52 -2.51
N SER A 254 10.88 26.91 -2.51
CA SER A 254 9.86 27.02 -1.46
C SER A 254 9.15 25.69 -1.22
N GLN A 255 8.85 25.45 0.06
CA GLN A 255 8.17 24.24 0.50
C GLN A 255 6.69 24.24 0.10
N GLY A 256 6.19 23.10 -0.40
CA GLY A 256 4.78 22.89 -0.66
C GLY A 256 3.97 22.73 0.63
N TYR A 257 2.65 22.90 0.55
CA TYR A 257 1.74 22.72 1.68
C TYR A 257 0.32 22.33 1.25
N TRP A 258 -0.48 21.88 2.22
CA TRP A 258 -1.88 21.54 2.02
C TRP A 258 -2.79 22.63 2.57
N ARG A 259 -3.70 23.13 1.75
CA ARG A 259 -4.73 24.09 2.16
C ARG A 259 -6.08 23.40 2.25
N ARG A 260 -6.78 23.58 3.37
CA ARG A 260 -8.18 23.16 3.50
C ARG A 260 -9.08 24.12 2.73
N GLN A 261 -9.94 23.60 1.87
CA GLN A 261 -10.94 24.36 1.13
C GLN A 261 -12.33 23.81 1.48
N ALA A 262 -13.20 24.67 2.01
CA ALA A 262 -14.61 24.33 2.22
C ALA A 262 -15.28 24.05 0.86
N LEU A 263 -16.13 23.02 0.83
CA LEU A 263 -17.03 22.76 -0.29
C LEU A 263 -18.36 23.47 0.00
N ASN A 264 -19.00 24.01 -1.04
CA ASN A 264 -20.25 24.76 -0.87
C ASN A 264 -21.34 23.89 -0.21
N ASP A 265 -22.25 24.56 0.52
CA ASP A 265 -23.22 24.02 1.48
C ASP A 265 -24.06 22.82 1.01
N ALA A 266 -24.21 22.58 -0.30
CA ALA A 266 -24.96 21.46 -0.84
C ALA A 266 -24.25 20.09 -0.75
N GLN A 267 -22.91 20.07 -0.62
CA GLN A 267 -22.15 18.81 -0.53
C GLN A 267 -21.67 18.49 0.89
N GLY A 268 -21.68 19.49 1.79
CA GLY A 268 -21.10 19.42 3.13
C GLY A 268 -19.59 19.16 3.10
N GLY A 269 -18.84 19.88 3.94
CA GLY A 269 -17.48 19.46 4.25
C GLY A 269 -16.34 20.21 3.59
N SER A 270 -15.17 19.59 3.56
CA SER A 270 -13.92 20.20 3.11
C SER A 270 -12.99 19.23 2.38
N ARG A 271 -12.21 19.77 1.45
CA ARG A 271 -11.15 19.05 0.74
C ARG A 271 -9.78 19.64 1.03
N LEU A 272 -8.75 18.84 0.86
CA LEU A 272 -7.38 19.34 0.78
C LEU A 272 -7.05 19.75 -0.65
N VAL A 273 -6.41 20.90 -0.79
CA VAL A 273 -5.84 21.38 -2.05
C VAL A 273 -4.34 21.44 -1.87
N TRP A 274 -3.62 20.72 -2.74
CA TRP A 274 -2.15 20.76 -2.73
C TRP A 274 -1.66 22.06 -3.37
N VAL A 275 -0.86 22.81 -2.61
CA VAL A 275 -0.03 23.88 -3.14
C VAL A 275 1.36 23.30 -3.35
N MET A 276 1.69 23.01 -4.61
CA MET A 276 2.95 22.39 -5.00
C MET A 276 4.15 23.27 -4.57
N PRO A 277 5.28 22.65 -4.21
CA PRO A 277 6.53 23.38 -4.04
C PRO A 277 6.90 24.10 -5.36
N ARG A 278 7.57 25.24 -5.23
CA ARG A 278 8.03 26.08 -6.35
C ARG A 278 9.47 26.46 -6.14
#